data_AF-A0A2R6FZP8-F1
#
_entry.id   AF-A0A2R6FZP8-F1
#
_cell.length_a   1.000
_cell.length_b   1.000
_cell.length_c   1.000
_cell.angle_alpha   90.00
_cell.angle_beta   90.00
_cell.angle_gamma   90.00
#
_symmetry.space_group_name_H-M   'P 1'
#
loop_
_entity.id
_entity.type
_entity.pdbx_description
1 polymer ?
#
loop_
_entity_poly.entity_id
_entity_poly.type
_entity_poly.pdbx_seq_one_letter_code
_entity_poly.pdbx_strand_id
1 'polypeptide(L)'
;MTRRFGPDRTPTDRSQRAGAVASGLGRRLLALAVTLVAAVGALPIAAAHGGHVSVNGVHIQQWYALVPLLVGVAIAVGSAYLPRILRPRYAGYALYGVLGGLAVAVLGGIAVVQLSPYEWLTAEPVIPRGLHEPLMLLLGGAITLGSVLVGQVRWPTRPRYAGLGVLLGLWVAYPGLGVVGIYTPTNPLGYAIVLALPVAVGYVLWRDARGVLGAIYADRTARRFGMAVGLLGIVFFLFSAGMATVVPDDGVGLSWSSGFVTTVPTLGPLVLWPSVEVWAPSIPFAGMASIGTVVLLSVLGSLLGLNAAVFAHQWGTAAGATSPTTAGAVGLAAPQACCCCGPLLSQLAIVTLGPSAAAPIYLLFADPSSSIGSLFFVASVAILAGTLVYAAESTASAEPEQCVVPA
;
A
#
# COMPACT_ATOMS: atom_id res chain seq x y z
N MET A 1 43.47 20.71 -46.97
CA MET A 1 43.05 20.36 -45.60
C MET A 1 41.82 19.46 -45.68
N THR A 2 41.98 18.22 -45.24
CA THR A 2 41.14 17.05 -45.47
C THR A 2 39.96 16.96 -44.49
N ARG A 3 38.72 16.89 -45.02
CA ARG A 3 37.51 16.51 -44.26
C ARG A 3 37.49 14.99 -44.05
N ARG A 4 37.46 14.53 -42.79
CA ARG A 4 37.18 13.13 -42.43
C ARG A 4 35.67 12.94 -42.25
N PHE A 5 35.07 12.11 -43.09
CA PHE A 5 33.76 11.51 -42.84
C PHE A 5 33.91 10.42 -41.76
N GLY A 6 33.14 10.52 -40.67
CA GLY A 6 32.96 9.44 -39.71
C GLY A 6 31.93 8.44 -40.23
N PRO A 7 32.01 7.15 -39.84
CA PRO A 7 31.15 6.11 -40.39
C PRO A 7 29.70 6.28 -39.92
N ASP A 8 28.78 6.21 -40.89
CA ASP A 8 27.33 6.13 -40.70
C ASP A 8 26.98 4.91 -39.84
N ARG A 9 26.48 5.18 -38.63
CA ARG A 9 25.90 4.14 -37.76
C ARG A 9 24.45 3.93 -38.18
N THR A 10 24.17 2.81 -38.83
CA THR A 10 22.82 2.44 -39.25
C THR A 10 21.91 2.15 -38.04
N PRO A 11 20.60 2.43 -38.13
CA PRO A 11 19.63 2.31 -37.03
C PRO A 11 19.44 0.88 -36.50
N THR A 12 19.93 -0.13 -37.23
CA THR A 12 19.92 -1.55 -36.85
C THR A 12 20.84 -1.91 -35.68
N ASP A 13 21.93 -1.16 -35.46
CA ASP A 13 22.90 -1.46 -34.39
C ASP A 13 22.43 -0.95 -33.01
N ARG A 14 21.50 0.03 -32.98
CA ARG A 14 20.87 0.52 -31.74
C ARG A 14 19.79 -0.43 -31.20
N SER A 15 19.03 -1.10 -32.06
CA SER A 15 17.96 -2.00 -31.64
C SER A 15 18.50 -3.32 -31.07
N GLN A 16 19.60 -3.84 -31.63
CA GLN A 16 20.28 -5.03 -31.09
C GLN A 16 20.92 -4.79 -29.71
N ARG A 17 21.52 -3.62 -29.47
CA ARG A 17 22.09 -3.28 -28.15
C ARG A 17 21.01 -3.09 -27.08
N ALA A 18 19.85 -2.54 -27.41
CA ALA A 18 18.74 -2.38 -26.47
C ALA A 18 18.14 -3.73 -26.03
N GLY A 19 18.00 -4.70 -26.94
CA GLY A 19 17.54 -6.06 -26.63
C GLY A 19 18.52 -6.86 -25.76
N ALA A 20 19.83 -6.67 -25.95
CA ALA A 20 20.87 -7.31 -25.15
C ALA A 20 20.93 -6.77 -23.70
N VAL A 21 20.69 -5.46 -23.50
CA VAL A 21 20.64 -4.84 -22.17
C VAL A 21 19.37 -5.23 -21.40
N ALA A 22 18.21 -5.27 -22.08
CA ALA A 22 16.93 -5.66 -21.46
C ALA A 22 16.90 -7.14 -21.04
N SER A 23 17.48 -8.04 -21.84
CA SER A 23 17.62 -9.46 -21.49
C SER A 23 18.62 -9.69 -20.34
N GLY A 24 19.68 -8.87 -20.25
CA GLY A 24 20.63 -8.88 -19.14
C GLY A 24 20.02 -8.42 -17.81
N LEU A 25 19.15 -7.41 -17.82
CA LEU A 25 18.47 -6.92 -16.62
C LEU A 25 17.44 -7.94 -16.09
N GLY A 26 16.68 -8.56 -16.99
CA GLY A 26 15.72 -9.62 -16.64
C GLY A 26 16.40 -10.86 -16.06
N ARG A 27 17.54 -11.28 -16.63
CA ARG A 27 18.36 -12.36 -16.07
C ARG A 27 18.96 -12.01 -14.72
N ARG A 28 19.38 -10.76 -14.51
CA ARG A 28 19.90 -10.29 -13.22
C ARG A 28 18.81 -10.23 -12.16
N LEU A 29 17.61 -9.74 -12.47
CA LEU A 29 16.49 -9.73 -11.53
C LEU A 29 15.99 -11.14 -11.21
N LEU A 30 15.94 -12.04 -12.21
CA LEU A 30 15.63 -13.45 -12.00
C LEU A 30 16.70 -14.13 -11.14
N ALA A 31 17.99 -13.89 -11.44
CA ALA A 31 19.08 -14.41 -10.63
C ALA A 31 19.03 -13.86 -9.21
N LEU A 32 18.73 -12.58 -9.03
CA LEU A 32 18.61 -11.93 -7.72
C LEU A 32 17.41 -12.50 -6.94
N ALA A 33 16.27 -12.70 -7.59
CA ALA A 33 15.11 -13.37 -7.00
C ALA A 33 15.41 -14.83 -6.64
N VAL A 34 16.08 -15.58 -7.51
CA VAL A 34 16.49 -16.97 -7.25
C VAL A 34 17.52 -17.03 -6.13
N THR A 35 18.50 -16.12 -6.07
CA THR A 35 19.47 -16.05 -4.97
C THR A 35 18.83 -15.60 -3.68
N LEU A 36 17.82 -14.73 -3.71
CA LEU A 36 17.08 -14.31 -2.52
C LEU A 36 16.24 -15.49 -1.99
N VAL A 37 15.55 -16.20 -2.88
CA VAL A 37 14.80 -17.43 -2.54
C VAL A 37 15.73 -18.54 -2.04
N ALA A 38 16.90 -18.73 -2.66
CA ALA A 38 17.88 -19.71 -2.24
C ALA A 38 18.57 -19.33 -0.92
N ALA A 39 18.84 -18.04 -0.69
CA ALA A 39 19.37 -17.54 0.58
C ALA A 39 18.35 -17.68 1.72
N VAL A 40 17.07 -17.44 1.43
CA VAL A 40 15.96 -17.71 2.36
C VAL A 40 15.82 -19.21 2.62
N GLY A 41 15.98 -20.06 1.61
CA GLY A 41 15.94 -21.53 1.75
C GLY A 41 17.17 -22.14 2.42
N ALA A 42 18.28 -21.40 2.54
CA ALA A 42 19.51 -21.85 3.20
C ALA A 42 19.53 -21.54 4.72
N LEU A 43 18.57 -20.76 5.22
CA LEU A 43 18.36 -20.60 6.65
C LEU A 43 17.82 -21.93 7.21
N PRO A 44 18.30 -22.40 8.38
CA PRO A 44 17.82 -23.63 8.98
C PRO A 44 16.32 -23.50 9.28
N ILE A 45 15.49 -24.12 8.44
CA ILE A 45 14.02 -24.11 8.53
C ILE A 45 13.65 -24.98 9.74
N ALA A 46 13.64 -24.38 10.93
CA ALA A 46 13.01 -24.97 12.09
C ALA A 46 11.50 -25.04 11.80
N ALA A 47 11.02 -26.23 11.44
CA ALA A 47 9.61 -26.64 11.32
C ALA A 47 8.61 -25.49 11.05
N ALA A 48 8.58 -25.03 9.80
CA ALA A 48 7.65 -24.02 9.30
C ALA A 48 6.20 -24.55 9.26
N HIS A 49 5.54 -24.64 10.42
CA HIS A 49 4.12 -25.02 10.52
C HIS A 49 3.24 -23.90 11.11
N GLY A 50 3.79 -22.70 11.28
CA GLY A 50 3.07 -21.55 11.82
C GLY A 50 2.39 -21.86 13.16
N GLY A 51 1.51 -20.97 13.57
CA GLY A 51 0.61 -21.23 14.70
C GLY A 51 -0.56 -22.15 14.36
N HIS A 52 -1.24 -22.62 15.40
CA HIS A 52 -2.57 -23.24 15.28
C HIS A 52 -3.56 -22.48 16.15
N VAL A 53 -4.77 -22.28 15.63
CA VAL A 53 -5.91 -21.74 16.39
C VAL A 53 -6.96 -22.84 16.49
N SER A 54 -7.47 -23.10 17.69
CA SER A 54 -8.62 -23.99 17.87
C SER A 54 -9.91 -23.17 17.89
N VAL A 55 -10.72 -23.26 16.83
CA VAL A 55 -12.06 -22.67 16.79
C VAL A 55 -13.08 -23.78 16.97
N ASN A 56 -13.88 -23.74 18.03
CA ASN A 56 -14.92 -24.74 18.32
C ASN A 56 -14.41 -26.21 18.32
N GLY A 57 -13.19 -26.44 18.79
CA GLY A 57 -12.56 -27.76 18.83
C GLY A 57 -11.91 -28.23 17.51
N VAL A 58 -11.96 -27.41 16.44
CA VAL A 58 -11.25 -27.67 15.18
C VAL A 58 -9.91 -26.91 15.18
N HIS A 59 -8.81 -27.65 15.08
CA HIS A 59 -7.47 -27.05 14.95
C HIS A 59 -7.21 -26.62 13.51
N ILE A 60 -7.17 -25.31 13.28
CA ILE A 60 -6.86 -24.71 11.99
C ILE A 60 -5.40 -24.27 12.03
N GLN A 61 -4.59 -24.82 11.13
CA GLN A 61 -3.19 -24.40 10.96
C GLN A 61 -3.13 -23.12 10.13
N GLN A 62 -2.29 -22.17 10.54
CA GLN A 62 -2.17 -20.86 9.91
C GLN A 62 -1.82 -20.94 8.42
N TRP A 63 -1.07 -21.95 7.97
CA TRP A 63 -0.68 -22.10 6.57
C TRP A 63 -1.87 -22.38 5.64
N TYR A 64 -2.99 -22.91 6.14
CA TYR A 64 -4.19 -23.11 5.32
C TYR A 64 -4.71 -21.79 4.73
N ALA A 65 -4.50 -20.67 5.43
CA ALA A 65 -4.86 -19.35 4.94
C ALA A 65 -3.94 -18.81 3.82
N LEU A 66 -2.75 -19.38 3.64
CA LEU A 66 -1.90 -19.04 2.49
C LEU A 66 -2.45 -19.57 1.16
N VAL A 67 -3.21 -20.67 1.18
CA VAL A 67 -3.80 -21.27 -0.02
C VAL A 67 -4.72 -20.28 -0.75
N PRO A 68 -5.77 -19.70 -0.12
CA PRO A 68 -6.60 -18.70 -0.80
C PRO A 68 -5.81 -17.45 -1.20
N LEU A 69 -4.81 -17.02 -0.40
CA LEU A 69 -3.96 -15.88 -0.76
C LEU A 69 -3.22 -16.14 -2.09
N LEU A 70 -2.51 -17.27 -2.18
CA LEU A 70 -1.74 -17.64 -3.37
C LEU A 70 -2.64 -17.93 -4.57
N VAL A 71 -3.76 -18.62 -4.36
CA VAL A 71 -4.76 -18.87 -5.42
C VAL A 71 -5.33 -17.56 -5.94
N GLY A 72 -5.69 -16.63 -5.06
CA GLY A 72 -6.18 -15.31 -5.46
C GLY A 72 -5.16 -14.51 -6.28
N VAL A 73 -3.89 -14.49 -5.84
CA VAL A 73 -2.80 -13.86 -6.60
C VAL A 73 -2.62 -14.54 -7.96
N ALA A 74 -2.61 -15.87 -8.01
CA ALA A 74 -2.49 -16.61 -9.27
C ALA A 74 -3.66 -16.34 -10.23
N ILE A 75 -4.89 -16.24 -9.72
CA ILE A 75 -6.08 -15.87 -10.51
C ILE A 75 -5.93 -14.44 -11.03
N ALA A 76 -5.49 -13.49 -10.20
CA ALA A 76 -5.35 -12.10 -10.61
C ALA A 76 -4.26 -11.92 -11.67
N VAL A 77 -3.08 -12.50 -11.45
CA VAL A 77 -1.96 -12.49 -12.41
C VAL A 77 -2.36 -13.24 -13.68
N GLY A 78 -2.92 -14.44 -13.56
CA GLY A 78 -3.42 -15.21 -14.70
C GLY A 78 -4.44 -14.43 -15.52
N SER A 79 -5.41 -13.78 -14.87
CA SER A 79 -6.44 -12.98 -15.55
C SER A 79 -5.88 -11.73 -16.23
N ALA A 80 -4.82 -11.14 -15.70
CA ALA A 80 -4.13 -10.00 -16.32
C ALA A 80 -3.29 -10.40 -17.55
N TYR A 81 -2.60 -11.55 -17.51
CA TYR A 81 -1.62 -11.94 -18.54
C TYR A 81 -2.16 -12.94 -19.57
N LEU A 82 -2.95 -13.92 -19.16
CA LEU A 82 -3.37 -15.04 -20.01
C LEU A 82 -4.26 -14.62 -21.20
N PRO A 83 -5.23 -13.69 -21.04
CA PRO A 83 -6.02 -13.21 -22.17
C PRO A 83 -5.17 -12.48 -23.22
N ARG A 84 -4.04 -11.88 -22.83
CA ARG A 84 -3.13 -11.18 -23.76
C ARG A 84 -2.25 -12.12 -24.55
N ILE A 85 -1.79 -13.21 -23.93
CA ILE A 85 -0.82 -14.13 -24.55
C ILE A 85 -1.53 -15.20 -25.38
N LEU A 86 -2.64 -15.75 -24.88
CA LEU A 86 -3.23 -16.96 -25.45
C LEU A 86 -4.60 -16.74 -26.08
N ARG A 87 -5.40 -15.80 -25.58
CA ARG A 87 -6.81 -15.66 -26.03
C ARG A 87 -7.32 -14.22 -25.99
N PRO A 88 -6.95 -13.36 -26.96
CA PRO A 88 -7.33 -11.95 -27.00
C PRO A 88 -8.85 -11.70 -27.02
N ARG A 89 -9.65 -12.68 -27.47
CA ARG A 89 -11.12 -12.65 -27.37
C ARG A 89 -11.66 -12.46 -25.94
N TYR A 90 -10.90 -12.82 -24.90
CA TYR A 90 -11.33 -12.70 -23.50
C TYR A 90 -10.74 -11.47 -22.78
N ALA A 91 -10.05 -10.58 -23.50
CA ALA A 91 -9.43 -9.40 -22.89
C ALA A 91 -10.45 -8.49 -22.17
N GLY A 92 -11.71 -8.46 -22.63
CA GLY A 92 -12.80 -7.73 -21.98
C GLY A 92 -13.19 -8.27 -20.59
N TYR A 93 -12.86 -9.52 -20.28
CA TYR A 93 -13.15 -10.14 -18.97
C TYR A 93 -11.96 -10.07 -18.00
N ALA A 94 -10.80 -9.59 -18.44
CA ALA A 94 -9.57 -9.58 -17.63
C ALA A 94 -9.75 -8.81 -16.31
N LEU A 95 -10.42 -7.65 -16.33
CA LEU A 95 -10.66 -6.85 -15.13
C LEU A 95 -11.55 -7.56 -14.11
N TYR A 96 -12.56 -8.31 -14.56
CA TYR A 96 -13.41 -9.11 -13.67
C TYR A 96 -12.62 -10.27 -13.04
N GLY A 97 -11.76 -10.93 -13.81
CA GLY A 97 -10.87 -11.98 -13.30
C GLY A 97 -9.85 -11.44 -12.30
N VAL A 98 -9.28 -10.26 -12.55
CA VAL A 98 -8.39 -9.56 -11.61
C VAL A 98 -9.11 -9.21 -10.32
N LEU A 99 -10.33 -8.66 -10.42
CA LEU A 99 -11.15 -8.33 -9.25
C LEU A 99 -11.48 -9.58 -8.43
N GLY A 100 -11.90 -10.66 -9.08
CA GLY A 100 -12.19 -11.94 -8.43
C GLY A 100 -10.96 -12.51 -7.73
N GLY A 101 -9.80 -12.52 -8.40
CA GLY A 101 -8.54 -12.93 -7.81
C GLY A 101 -8.13 -12.08 -6.60
N LEU A 102 -8.27 -10.75 -6.70
CA LEU A 102 -7.98 -9.83 -5.60
C LEU A 102 -8.91 -10.07 -4.40
N ALA A 103 -10.19 -10.32 -4.62
CA ALA A 103 -11.13 -10.63 -3.54
C ALA A 103 -10.74 -11.91 -2.79
N VAL A 104 -10.38 -12.98 -3.52
CA VAL A 104 -9.89 -14.22 -2.91
C VAL A 104 -8.55 -13.99 -2.18
N ALA A 105 -7.65 -13.19 -2.77
CA ALA A 105 -6.37 -12.86 -2.16
C ALA A 105 -6.56 -12.06 -0.85
N VAL A 106 -7.48 -11.09 -0.83
CA VAL A 106 -7.82 -10.31 0.37
C VAL A 106 -8.40 -11.21 1.45
N LEU A 107 -9.31 -12.12 1.11
CA LEU A 107 -9.84 -13.08 2.08
C LEU A 107 -8.74 -13.97 2.67
N GLY A 108 -7.82 -14.45 1.83
CA GLY A 108 -6.66 -15.21 2.29
C GLY A 108 -5.73 -14.38 3.17
N GLY A 109 -5.45 -13.13 2.80
CA GLY A 109 -4.64 -12.21 3.59
C GLY A 109 -5.27 -11.92 4.96
N ILE A 110 -6.58 -11.67 5.02
CA ILE A 110 -7.32 -11.51 6.28
C ILE A 110 -7.21 -12.79 7.12
N ALA A 111 -7.44 -13.96 6.52
CA ALA A 111 -7.35 -15.23 7.23
C ALA A 111 -5.94 -15.48 7.78
N VAL A 112 -4.88 -15.14 7.05
CA VAL A 112 -3.49 -15.20 7.54
C VAL A 112 -3.37 -14.31 8.77
N VAL A 113 -3.81 -13.04 8.65
CA VAL A 113 -3.77 -12.04 9.73
C VAL A 113 -4.45 -12.49 11.00
N GLN A 114 -5.62 -13.10 10.87
CA GLN A 114 -6.48 -13.47 11.98
C GLN A 114 -6.08 -14.80 12.65
N LEU A 115 -5.38 -15.68 11.93
CA LEU A 115 -4.98 -17.00 12.44
C LEU A 115 -3.55 -17.01 13.02
N SER A 116 -2.84 -15.89 13.03
CA SER A 116 -1.54 -15.81 13.69
C SER A 116 -1.71 -15.80 15.22
N PRO A 117 -1.08 -16.73 15.96
CA PRO A 117 -1.02 -16.62 17.42
C PRO A 117 -0.16 -15.41 17.76
N TYR A 118 -0.70 -14.58 18.64
CA TYR A 118 0.00 -13.40 19.09
C TYR A 118 0.68 -13.65 20.45
N GLU A 119 2.00 -13.54 20.49
CA GLU A 119 2.77 -13.44 21.73
C GLU A 119 3.29 -12.00 21.88
N TRP A 120 2.41 -11.06 22.23
CA TRP A 120 2.76 -9.65 22.42
C TRP A 120 3.64 -9.41 23.66
N LEU A 121 3.55 -10.29 24.67
CA LEU A 121 4.06 -10.01 26.01
C LEU A 121 5.55 -10.30 26.20
N THR A 122 6.22 -10.95 25.24
CA THR A 122 7.61 -11.44 25.43
C THR A 122 8.62 -10.84 24.45
N ALA A 123 8.18 -10.08 23.45
CA ALA A 123 9.06 -9.57 22.41
C ALA A 123 9.58 -8.14 22.72
N GLU A 124 10.89 -7.96 22.72
CA GLU A 124 11.52 -6.64 22.84
C GLU A 124 11.53 -5.91 21.49
N PRO A 125 11.25 -4.58 21.45
CA PRO A 125 11.30 -3.82 20.22
C PRO A 125 12.74 -3.68 19.69
N VAL A 126 12.91 -3.77 18.36
CA VAL A 126 14.22 -3.65 17.67
C VAL A 126 14.88 -2.28 17.92
N ILE A 127 14.07 -1.23 18.07
CA ILE A 127 14.53 0.12 18.37
C ILE A 127 14.25 0.40 19.85
N PRO A 128 15.25 0.79 20.65
CA PRO A 128 15.03 1.21 22.03
C PRO A 128 14.00 2.33 22.10
N ARG A 129 13.00 2.19 22.98
CA ARG A 129 11.88 3.15 23.09
C ARG A 129 12.34 4.60 23.27
N GLY A 130 13.46 4.83 23.98
CA GLY A 130 14.03 6.17 24.19
C GLY A 130 14.62 6.84 22.93
N LEU A 131 14.93 6.08 21.87
CA LEU A 131 15.42 6.62 20.60
C LEU A 131 14.29 6.87 19.59
N HIS A 132 13.08 6.40 19.87
CA HIS A 132 11.95 6.48 18.94
C HIS A 132 11.51 7.91 18.67
N GLU A 133 11.31 8.69 19.74
CA GLU A 133 10.90 10.08 19.67
C GLU A 133 11.91 10.99 18.94
N PRO A 134 13.22 11.00 19.28
CA PRO A 134 14.18 11.83 18.57
C PRO A 134 14.36 11.40 17.10
N LEU A 135 14.26 10.10 16.81
CA LEU A 135 14.34 9.61 15.43
C LEU A 135 13.15 10.09 14.58
N MET A 136 11.93 10.04 15.13
CA MET A 136 10.72 10.54 14.48
C MET A 136 10.81 12.04 14.19
N LEU A 137 11.30 12.81 15.16
CA LEU A 137 11.50 14.24 15.01
C LEU A 137 12.53 14.55 13.91
N LEU A 138 13.67 13.83 13.90
CA LEU A 138 14.71 13.99 12.90
C LEU A 138 14.20 13.65 11.50
N LEU A 139 13.56 12.49 11.34
CA LEU A 139 13.05 12.02 10.06
C LEU A 139 11.94 12.92 9.53
N GLY A 140 10.96 13.27 10.36
CA GLY A 140 9.89 14.19 9.97
C GLY A 140 10.41 15.59 9.65
N GLY A 141 11.40 16.08 10.40
CA GLY A 141 12.10 17.33 10.10
C GLY A 141 12.85 17.29 8.77
N ALA A 142 13.56 16.19 8.48
CA ALA A 142 14.26 15.98 7.22
C ALA A 142 13.29 15.91 6.03
N ILE A 143 12.15 15.23 6.17
CA ILE A 143 11.10 15.19 5.14
C ILE A 143 10.53 16.59 4.91
N THR A 144 10.28 17.34 5.98
CA THR A 144 9.74 18.70 5.91
C THR A 144 10.68 19.64 5.17
N LEU A 145 11.94 19.71 5.61
CA LEU A 145 12.98 20.54 4.99
C LEU A 145 13.26 20.10 3.55
N GLY A 146 13.41 18.79 3.32
CA GLY A 146 13.63 18.22 2.01
C GLY A 146 12.49 18.54 1.04
N SER A 147 11.24 18.47 1.49
CA SER A 147 10.07 18.80 0.67
C SER A 147 10.02 20.26 0.26
N VAL A 148 10.42 21.18 1.16
CA VAL A 148 10.52 22.61 0.83
C VAL A 148 11.63 22.85 -0.17
N LEU A 149 12.84 22.32 0.08
CA LEU A 149 14.00 22.51 -0.79
C LEU A 149 13.75 21.93 -2.19
N VAL A 150 13.32 20.67 -2.26
CA VAL A 150 13.01 20.00 -3.54
C VAL A 150 11.82 20.68 -4.21
N GLY A 151 10.79 21.07 -3.45
CA GLY A 151 9.63 21.79 -3.96
C GLY A 151 9.99 23.12 -4.62
N GLN A 152 10.86 23.91 -3.99
CA GLN A 152 11.32 25.19 -4.51
C GLN A 152 12.20 25.03 -5.76
N VAL A 153 13.09 24.03 -5.77
CA VAL A 153 14.02 23.81 -6.90
C VAL A 153 13.32 23.17 -8.10
N ARG A 154 12.50 22.14 -7.86
CA ARG A 154 11.91 21.33 -8.92
C ARG A 154 10.55 21.85 -9.39
N TRP A 155 9.76 22.46 -8.50
CA TRP A 155 8.40 22.91 -8.79
C TRP A 155 8.10 24.31 -8.22
N PRO A 156 8.86 25.35 -8.61
CA PRO A 156 8.71 26.71 -8.06
C PRO A 156 7.32 27.31 -8.27
N THR A 157 6.62 26.92 -9.34
CA THR A 157 5.27 27.40 -9.67
C THR A 157 4.15 26.58 -9.02
N ARG A 158 4.47 25.50 -8.28
CA ARG A 158 3.50 24.60 -7.65
C ARG A 158 3.83 24.36 -6.17
N PRO A 159 3.70 25.40 -5.31
CA PRO A 159 4.05 25.30 -3.88
C PRO A 159 3.21 24.26 -3.12
N ARG A 160 2.07 23.85 -3.66
CA ARG A 160 1.20 22.80 -3.11
C ARG A 160 1.90 21.46 -2.87
N TYR A 161 2.91 21.10 -3.66
CA TYR A 161 3.68 19.86 -3.45
C TYR A 161 4.59 19.96 -2.23
N ALA A 162 5.26 21.11 -2.05
CA ALA A 162 6.03 21.40 -0.86
C ALA A 162 5.14 21.39 0.38
N GLY A 163 3.95 22.02 0.30
CA GLY A 163 2.97 22.03 1.39
C GLY A 163 2.48 20.63 1.79
N LEU A 164 2.16 19.77 0.82
CA LEU A 164 1.82 18.37 1.10
C LEU A 164 3.00 17.62 1.76
N GLY A 165 4.22 17.81 1.26
CA GLY A 165 5.41 17.20 1.85
C GLY A 165 5.72 17.68 3.27
N VAL A 166 5.50 18.96 3.56
CA VAL A 166 5.58 19.53 4.92
C VAL A 166 4.56 18.87 5.84
N LEU A 167 3.31 18.73 5.38
CA LEU A 167 2.25 18.08 6.17
C LEU A 167 2.56 16.61 6.46
N LEU A 168 3.08 15.89 5.47
CA LEU A 168 3.53 14.51 5.61
C LEU A 168 4.74 14.40 6.55
N GLY A 169 5.69 15.34 6.49
CA GLY A 169 6.80 15.43 7.44
C GLY A 169 6.34 15.71 8.87
N LEU A 170 5.36 16.60 9.05
CA LEU A 170 4.72 16.87 10.34
C LEU A 170 4.00 15.66 10.91
N TRP A 171 3.35 14.85 10.06
CA TRP A 171 2.73 13.59 10.48
C TRP A 171 3.75 12.64 11.13
N VAL A 172 4.95 12.53 10.55
CA VAL A 172 6.05 11.71 11.10
C VAL A 172 6.67 12.37 12.33
N ALA A 173 6.87 13.68 12.31
CA ALA A 173 7.53 14.41 13.38
C ALA A 173 6.69 14.52 14.66
N TYR A 174 5.35 14.53 14.55
CA TYR A 174 4.46 14.89 15.65
C TYR A 174 4.65 14.06 16.93
N PRO A 175 4.74 12.72 16.90
CA PRO A 175 5.07 11.94 18.11
C PRO A 175 6.45 12.28 18.69
N GLY A 176 7.41 12.64 17.83
CA GLY A 176 8.76 13.06 18.23
C GLY A 176 8.83 14.43 18.91
N LEU A 177 7.76 15.23 18.86
CA LEU A 177 7.65 16.47 19.63
C LEU A 177 7.53 16.23 21.15
N GLY A 178 7.48 14.97 21.60
CA GLY A 178 7.62 14.58 23.01
C GLY A 178 8.95 15.02 23.61
N VAL A 179 10.04 14.96 22.81
CA VAL A 179 11.39 15.38 23.23
C VAL A 179 11.44 16.84 23.70
N VAL A 180 10.58 17.69 23.14
CA VAL A 180 10.48 19.12 23.47
C VAL A 180 9.25 19.44 24.33
N GLY A 181 8.54 18.44 24.83
CA GLY A 181 7.38 18.59 25.73
C GLY A 181 6.11 19.13 25.08
N ILE A 182 6.01 19.12 23.74
CA ILE A 182 4.86 19.65 22.99
C ILE A 182 3.83 18.56 22.68
N TYR A 183 4.27 17.31 22.49
CA TYR A 183 3.38 16.19 22.20
C TYR A 183 2.51 15.86 23.41
N THR A 184 1.19 15.86 23.21
CA THR A 184 0.25 15.18 24.10
C THR A 184 -0.79 14.43 23.26
N PRO A 185 -1.32 13.29 23.73
CA PRO A 185 -2.35 12.54 23.01
C PRO A 185 -3.64 13.30 22.73
N THR A 186 -3.86 14.46 23.35
CA THR A 186 -5.05 15.30 23.18
C THR A 186 -4.74 16.66 22.55
N ASN A 187 -3.50 16.90 22.11
CA ASN A 187 -3.10 18.20 21.59
C ASN A 187 -3.83 18.50 20.24
N PRO A 188 -4.49 19.66 20.10
CA PRO A 188 -5.24 20.05 18.89
C PRO A 188 -4.41 20.01 17.60
N LEU A 189 -3.09 20.22 17.69
CA LEU A 189 -2.17 20.13 16.56
C LEU A 189 -2.23 18.76 15.88
N GLY A 190 -2.33 17.67 16.65
CA GLY A 190 -2.39 16.32 16.09
C GLY A 190 -3.67 16.07 15.32
N TYR A 191 -4.83 16.52 15.84
CA TYR A 191 -6.09 16.48 15.10
C TYR A 191 -6.04 17.31 13.83
N ALA A 192 -5.43 18.50 13.89
CA ALA A 192 -5.27 19.38 12.73
C ALA A 192 -4.42 18.72 11.64
N ILE A 193 -3.30 18.07 12.00
CA ILE A 193 -2.46 17.32 11.05
C ILE A 193 -3.26 16.18 10.40
N VAL A 194 -4.00 15.40 11.21
CA VAL A 194 -4.78 14.26 10.69
C VAL A 194 -5.87 14.72 9.72
N LEU A 195 -6.60 15.77 10.05
CA LEU A 195 -7.70 16.29 9.22
C LEU A 195 -7.20 17.12 8.03
N ALA A 196 -6.05 17.77 8.13
CA ALA A 196 -5.44 18.50 7.02
C ALA A 196 -4.99 17.57 5.90
N LEU A 197 -4.62 16.32 6.21
CA LEU A 197 -4.13 15.37 5.21
C LEU A 197 -5.13 15.07 4.08
N PRO A 198 -6.37 14.61 4.35
CA PRO A 198 -7.35 14.37 3.29
C PRO A 198 -7.65 15.65 2.49
N VAL A 199 -7.67 16.81 3.15
CA VAL A 199 -7.92 18.11 2.51
C VAL A 199 -6.76 18.47 1.56
N ALA A 200 -5.51 18.33 1.99
CA ALA A 200 -4.34 18.64 1.17
C ALA A 200 -4.20 17.69 -0.01
N VAL A 201 -4.39 16.39 0.20
CA VAL A 201 -4.40 15.38 -0.86
C VAL A 201 -5.52 15.68 -1.86
N GLY A 202 -6.74 15.90 -1.37
CA GLY A 202 -7.89 16.24 -2.21
C GLY A 202 -7.66 17.52 -3.02
N TYR A 203 -7.08 18.56 -2.41
CA TYR A 203 -6.75 19.81 -3.08
C TYR A 203 -5.72 19.61 -4.20
N VAL A 204 -4.63 18.87 -3.94
CA VAL A 204 -3.61 18.57 -4.96
C VAL A 204 -4.22 17.80 -6.13
N LEU A 205 -4.98 16.74 -5.85
CA LEU A 205 -5.64 15.94 -6.89
C LEU A 205 -6.69 16.75 -7.67
N TRP A 206 -7.46 17.59 -7.00
CA TRP A 206 -8.43 18.47 -7.65
C TRP A 206 -7.77 19.51 -8.54
N ARG A 207 -6.60 20.03 -8.16
CA ARG A 207 -5.93 21.08 -8.95
C ARG A 207 -5.18 20.51 -10.16
N ASP A 208 -4.57 19.35 -9.99
CA ASP A 208 -3.60 18.80 -10.96
C ASP A 208 -4.07 17.56 -11.70
N ALA A 209 -4.98 16.77 -11.12
CA ALA A 209 -5.46 15.53 -11.71
C ALA A 209 -6.93 15.61 -12.16
N ARG A 210 -7.57 16.79 -12.14
CA ARG A 210 -9.00 16.94 -12.46
C ARG A 210 -9.41 16.36 -13.81
N GLY A 211 -8.58 16.54 -14.84
CA GLY A 211 -8.85 16.02 -16.18
C GLY A 211 -8.96 14.49 -16.19
N VAL A 212 -7.95 13.82 -15.61
CA VAL A 212 -7.93 12.36 -15.49
C VAL A 212 -9.05 11.84 -14.60
N LEU A 213 -9.32 12.51 -13.47
CA LEU A 213 -10.44 12.16 -12.60
C LEU A 213 -11.79 12.30 -13.33
N GLY A 214 -11.95 13.33 -14.16
CA GLY A 214 -13.12 13.51 -15.03
C GLY A 214 -13.28 12.38 -16.05
N ALA A 215 -12.19 11.98 -16.71
CA ALA A 215 -12.18 10.88 -17.67
C ALA A 215 -12.55 9.54 -17.01
N ILE A 216 -11.96 9.23 -15.86
CA ILE A 216 -12.29 8.04 -15.06
C ILE A 216 -13.74 8.06 -14.60
N TYR A 217 -14.25 9.22 -14.18
CA TYR A 217 -15.62 9.33 -13.72
C TYR A 217 -16.65 9.07 -14.84
N ALA A 218 -16.31 9.43 -16.08
CA ALA A 218 -17.11 9.14 -17.26
C ALA A 218 -17.06 7.64 -17.65
N ASP A 219 -15.93 6.97 -17.43
CA ASP A 219 -15.77 5.54 -17.68
C ASP A 219 -16.36 4.68 -16.55
N ARG A 220 -17.54 4.09 -16.80
CA ARG A 220 -18.26 3.25 -15.84
C ARG A 220 -17.46 2.02 -15.41
N THR A 221 -16.66 1.43 -16.29
CA THR A 221 -15.89 0.22 -15.99
C THR A 221 -14.72 0.55 -15.09
N ALA A 222 -13.96 1.58 -15.43
CA ALA A 222 -12.85 2.08 -14.61
C ALA A 222 -13.32 2.51 -13.22
N ARG A 223 -14.43 3.26 -13.14
CA ARG A 223 -15.02 3.72 -11.88
C ARG A 223 -15.44 2.56 -10.99
N ARG A 224 -16.15 1.55 -11.53
CA ARG A 224 -16.59 0.38 -10.76
C ARG A 224 -15.42 -0.46 -10.29
N PHE A 225 -14.42 -0.67 -11.15
CA PHE A 225 -13.21 -1.41 -10.79
C PHE A 225 -12.44 -0.70 -9.68
N GLY A 226 -12.19 0.60 -9.82
CA GLY A 226 -11.53 1.39 -8.79
C GLY A 226 -12.29 1.42 -7.46
N MET A 227 -13.61 1.60 -7.49
CA MET A 227 -14.45 1.56 -6.28
C MET A 227 -14.36 0.20 -5.58
N ALA A 228 -14.41 -0.90 -6.34
CA ALA A 228 -14.33 -2.24 -5.78
C ALA A 228 -12.95 -2.54 -5.19
N VAL A 229 -11.86 -2.14 -5.86
CA VAL A 229 -10.49 -2.28 -5.34
C VAL A 229 -10.26 -1.42 -4.10
N GLY A 230 -10.74 -0.18 -4.09
CA GLY A 230 -10.67 0.70 -2.92
C GLY A 230 -11.44 0.14 -1.72
N LEU A 231 -12.65 -0.39 -1.94
CA LEU A 231 -13.45 -1.02 -0.90
C LEU A 231 -12.78 -2.30 -0.35
N LEU A 232 -12.26 -3.16 -1.24
CA LEU A 232 -11.49 -4.34 -0.85
C LEU A 232 -10.26 -3.95 0.00
N GLY A 233 -9.56 -2.88 -0.39
CA GLY A 233 -8.45 -2.32 0.38
C GLY A 233 -8.87 -1.86 1.78
N ILE A 234 -9.98 -1.10 1.90
CA ILE A 234 -10.51 -0.67 3.21
C ILE A 234 -10.83 -1.86 4.10
N VAL A 235 -11.53 -2.88 3.56
CA VAL A 235 -11.87 -4.09 4.30
C VAL A 235 -10.59 -4.80 4.75
N PHE A 236 -9.63 -5.01 3.85
CA PHE A 236 -8.35 -5.61 4.18
C PHE A 236 -7.63 -4.84 5.29
N PHE A 237 -7.54 -3.52 5.19
CA PHE A 237 -6.88 -2.69 6.20
C PHE A 237 -7.59 -2.69 7.55
N LEU A 238 -8.93 -2.76 7.57
CA LEU A 238 -9.71 -2.86 8.81
C LEU A 238 -9.36 -4.13 9.59
N PHE A 239 -9.34 -5.28 8.92
CA PHE A 239 -8.95 -6.54 9.54
C PHE A 239 -7.45 -6.61 9.84
N SER A 240 -6.62 -6.06 8.96
CA SER A 240 -5.16 -6.12 9.12
C SER A 240 -4.65 -5.26 10.27
N ALA A 241 -5.30 -4.11 10.51
CA ALA A 241 -5.01 -3.23 11.64
C ALA A 241 -5.59 -3.72 12.97
N GLY A 242 -6.23 -4.91 13.02
CA GLY A 242 -6.88 -5.44 14.22
C GLY A 242 -8.15 -4.70 14.63
N MET A 243 -8.65 -3.79 13.79
CA MET A 243 -9.87 -3.01 14.04
C MET A 243 -11.14 -3.83 13.79
N ALA A 244 -11.02 -4.96 13.10
CA ALA A 244 -12.02 -6.02 13.05
C ALA A 244 -11.32 -7.36 13.25
N THR A 245 -11.90 -8.23 14.09
CA THR A 245 -11.45 -9.60 14.29
C THR A 245 -12.63 -10.55 14.33
N VAL A 246 -12.43 -11.73 13.75
CA VAL A 246 -13.37 -12.87 13.82
C VAL A 246 -12.83 -14.02 14.66
N VAL A 247 -11.63 -13.85 15.23
CA VAL A 247 -10.95 -14.78 16.12
C VAL A 247 -10.58 -13.98 17.37
N PRO A 248 -11.54 -13.79 18.30
CA PRO A 248 -11.30 -13.06 19.53
C PRO A 248 -10.33 -13.84 20.42
N ASP A 249 -9.51 -13.11 21.18
CA ASP A 249 -8.55 -13.70 22.10
C ASP A 249 -9.25 -14.15 23.40
N ASP A 250 -8.89 -15.32 23.90
CA ASP A 250 -9.38 -15.85 25.18
C ASP A 250 -8.61 -15.20 26.34
N GLY A 251 -8.64 -13.87 26.40
CA GLY A 251 -7.93 -13.09 27.41
C GLY A 251 -8.36 -13.48 28.83
N VAL A 252 -7.38 -13.58 29.74
CA VAL A 252 -7.64 -13.91 31.15
C VAL A 252 -8.49 -12.81 31.79
N GLY A 253 -9.71 -13.14 32.22
CA GLY A 253 -10.61 -12.21 32.90
C GLY A 253 -11.58 -11.44 32.01
N LEU A 254 -11.62 -11.70 30.70
CA LEU A 254 -12.63 -11.14 29.79
C LEU A 254 -13.83 -12.08 29.71
N SER A 255 -14.97 -11.67 30.27
CA SER A 255 -16.23 -12.40 30.12
C SER A 255 -16.91 -12.02 28.80
N TRP A 256 -16.57 -12.71 27.73
CA TRP A 256 -17.18 -12.56 26.39
C TRP A 256 -18.64 -13.08 26.30
N SER A 257 -19.28 -13.34 27.45
CA SER A 257 -20.60 -13.98 27.55
C SER A 257 -21.77 -13.07 27.15
N SER A 258 -21.58 -11.74 27.16
CA SER A 258 -22.59 -10.76 26.76
C SER A 258 -22.04 -9.80 25.73
N GLY A 259 -22.79 -9.60 24.64
CA GLY A 259 -22.44 -8.61 23.63
C GLY A 259 -22.52 -7.20 24.18
N PHE A 260 -21.65 -6.32 23.71
CA PHE A 260 -21.62 -4.93 24.15
C PHE A 260 -21.32 -4.00 22.98
N VAL A 261 -21.79 -2.76 23.12
CA VAL A 261 -21.40 -1.62 22.31
C VAL A 261 -21.02 -0.53 23.30
N THR A 262 -19.76 -0.12 23.28
CA THR A 262 -19.24 0.89 24.21
C THR A 262 -18.36 1.89 23.47
N THR A 263 -18.11 3.03 24.10
CA THR A 263 -17.23 4.07 23.55
C THR A 263 -15.99 4.19 24.40
N VAL A 264 -14.82 4.04 23.80
CA VAL A 264 -13.52 4.11 24.50
C VAL A 264 -12.63 5.10 23.75
N PRO A 265 -11.79 5.91 24.43
CA PRO A 265 -10.78 6.69 23.74
C PRO A 265 -9.67 5.76 23.24
N THR A 266 -9.43 5.74 21.93
CA THR A 266 -8.37 4.94 21.31
C THR A 266 -7.28 5.85 20.77
N LEU A 267 -6.02 5.53 21.07
CA LEU A 267 -4.89 6.24 20.52
C LEU A 267 -4.68 5.84 19.05
N GLY A 268 -4.81 6.78 18.12
CA GLY A 268 -4.46 6.57 16.72
C GLY A 268 -5.51 7.04 15.71
N PRO A 269 -5.07 7.65 14.58
CA PRO A 269 -3.70 8.08 14.30
C PRO A 269 -3.34 9.34 15.10
N LEU A 270 -2.08 9.39 15.56
CA LEU A 270 -1.38 10.50 16.26
C LEU A 270 -1.93 10.94 17.63
N VAL A 271 -3.26 11.00 17.79
CA VAL A 271 -3.98 11.50 18.97
C VAL A 271 -5.08 10.53 19.39
N LEU A 272 -5.71 10.80 20.54
CA LEU A 272 -6.86 10.04 21.03
C LEU A 272 -8.10 10.38 20.22
N TRP A 273 -8.77 9.37 19.69
CA TRP A 273 -10.05 9.53 19.01
C TRP A 273 -11.14 8.83 19.80
N PRO A 274 -12.37 9.38 19.84
CA PRO A 274 -13.51 8.60 20.29
C PRO A 274 -13.66 7.40 19.35
N SER A 275 -13.69 6.20 19.93
CA SER A 275 -13.93 4.96 19.20
C SER A 275 -15.19 4.29 19.71
N VAL A 276 -15.84 3.55 18.81
CA VAL A 276 -16.91 2.62 19.16
C VAL A 276 -16.31 1.23 19.12
N GLU A 277 -16.43 0.52 20.22
CA GLU A 277 -16.05 -0.88 20.36
C GLU A 277 -17.30 -1.74 20.41
N VAL A 278 -17.31 -2.81 19.61
CA VAL A 278 -18.44 -3.72 19.45
C VAL A 278 -17.95 -5.14 19.67
N TRP A 279 -18.66 -5.87 20.51
CA TRP A 279 -18.53 -7.31 20.66
C TRP A 279 -19.89 -7.98 20.41
N ALA A 280 -19.93 -8.88 19.45
CA ALA A 280 -21.08 -9.74 19.21
C ALA A 280 -20.70 -11.19 19.59
N PRO A 281 -21.36 -11.83 20.58
CA PRO A 281 -21.06 -13.21 20.93
C PRO A 281 -21.74 -14.23 19.99
N SER A 282 -22.81 -13.83 19.28
CA SER A 282 -23.56 -14.71 18.37
C SER A 282 -22.82 -15.00 17.06
N ILE A 283 -21.93 -14.11 16.65
CA ILE A 283 -21.00 -14.24 15.54
C ILE A 283 -19.70 -13.76 16.15
N PRO A 284 -18.63 -14.56 16.32
CA PRO A 284 -17.45 -14.24 17.13
C PRO A 284 -16.66 -13.06 16.55
N PHE A 285 -17.25 -11.88 16.60
CA PHE A 285 -16.85 -10.68 15.90
C PHE A 285 -16.64 -9.60 16.94
N ALA A 286 -15.39 -9.16 17.04
CA ALA A 286 -15.03 -7.96 17.76
C ALA A 286 -14.56 -6.91 16.76
N GLY A 287 -14.90 -5.66 17.02
CA GLY A 287 -14.45 -4.56 16.18
C GLY A 287 -14.35 -3.27 16.95
N MET A 288 -13.44 -2.42 16.52
CA MET A 288 -13.25 -1.08 17.02
C MET A 288 -13.16 -0.14 15.83
N ALA A 289 -13.89 0.97 15.88
CA ALA A 289 -13.81 2.00 14.84
C ALA A 289 -13.67 3.37 15.50
N SER A 290 -12.54 4.03 15.24
CA SER A 290 -12.31 5.43 15.62
C SER A 290 -12.47 6.35 14.41
N ILE A 291 -12.87 7.61 14.65
CA ILE A 291 -12.98 8.62 13.59
C ILE A 291 -11.65 8.76 12.84
N GLY A 292 -10.55 8.78 13.58
CA GLY A 292 -9.21 8.90 13.02
C GLY A 292 -8.84 7.73 12.10
N THR A 293 -9.18 6.50 12.49
CA THR A 293 -8.97 5.32 11.64
C THR A 293 -9.85 5.38 10.39
N VAL A 294 -11.11 5.80 10.51
CA VAL A 294 -11.99 5.98 9.35
C VAL A 294 -11.40 6.97 8.35
N VAL A 295 -10.84 8.10 8.81
CA VAL A 295 -10.15 9.06 7.95
C VAL A 295 -8.96 8.42 7.25
N LEU A 296 -8.11 7.72 7.98
CA LEU A 296 -6.89 7.09 7.44
C LEU A 296 -7.21 6.01 6.39
N LEU A 297 -8.14 5.11 6.71
CA LEU A 297 -8.58 4.05 5.79
C LEU A 297 -9.27 4.63 4.56
N SER A 298 -10.04 5.70 4.73
CA SER A 298 -10.69 6.38 3.60
C SER A 298 -9.69 7.02 2.66
N VAL A 299 -8.64 7.67 3.17
CA VAL A 299 -7.58 8.27 2.34
C VAL A 299 -6.84 7.18 1.56
N LEU A 300 -6.37 6.13 2.22
CA LEU A 300 -5.65 5.04 1.55
C LEU A 300 -6.53 4.30 0.56
N GLY A 301 -7.74 3.91 0.97
CA GLY A 301 -8.70 3.21 0.12
C GLY A 301 -9.10 4.03 -1.11
N SER A 302 -9.30 5.34 -0.95
CA SER A 302 -9.61 6.23 -2.07
C SER A 302 -8.43 6.37 -3.02
N LEU A 303 -7.21 6.59 -2.50
CA LEU A 303 -6.01 6.70 -3.33
C LEU A 303 -5.71 5.40 -4.09
N LEU A 304 -5.86 4.25 -3.42
CA LEU A 304 -5.74 2.93 -4.02
C LEU A 304 -6.79 2.71 -5.11
N GLY A 305 -8.06 2.99 -4.81
CA GLY A 305 -9.15 2.86 -5.76
C GLY A 305 -9.01 3.77 -6.98
N LEU A 306 -8.58 5.02 -6.79
CA LEU A 306 -8.31 5.96 -7.88
C LEU A 306 -7.17 5.49 -8.79
N ASN A 307 -6.09 4.98 -8.21
CA ASN A 307 -4.97 4.41 -8.98
C ASN A 307 -5.40 3.17 -9.78
N ALA A 308 -6.19 2.29 -9.16
CA ALA A 308 -6.78 1.15 -9.85
C ALA A 308 -7.75 1.58 -10.97
N ALA A 309 -8.48 2.68 -10.79
CA ALA A 309 -9.35 3.23 -11.80
C ALA A 309 -8.58 3.79 -13.01
N VAL A 310 -7.49 4.54 -12.78
CA VAL A 310 -6.58 4.98 -13.86
C VAL A 310 -6.10 3.78 -14.67
N PHE A 311 -5.67 2.72 -13.97
CA PHE A 311 -5.21 1.50 -14.62
C PHE A 311 -6.29 0.85 -15.49
N ALA A 312 -7.49 0.67 -14.95
CA ALA A 312 -8.59 0.08 -15.69
C ALA A 312 -8.99 0.93 -16.91
N HIS A 313 -8.94 2.25 -16.77
CA HIS A 313 -9.21 3.18 -17.87
C HIS A 313 -8.16 3.04 -18.99
N GLN A 314 -6.87 3.06 -18.63
CA GLN A 314 -5.77 2.85 -19.58
C GLN A 314 -5.79 1.45 -20.21
N TRP A 315 -6.24 0.44 -19.46
CA TRP A 315 -6.39 -0.92 -19.97
C TRP A 315 -7.47 -1.01 -21.07
N GLY A 316 -8.57 -0.28 -20.91
CA GLY A 316 -9.64 -0.19 -21.90
C GLY A 316 -9.21 0.54 -23.17
N THR A 317 -8.45 1.62 -23.04
CA THR A 317 -7.99 2.41 -24.20
C THR A 317 -6.81 1.76 -24.94
N ALA A 318 -5.93 1.06 -24.23
CA ALA A 318 -4.78 0.37 -24.83
C ALA A 318 -5.12 -0.96 -25.51
N ALA A 319 -6.35 -1.47 -25.40
CA ALA A 319 -6.77 -2.69 -26.09
C ALA A 319 -6.75 -2.58 -27.64
N GLY A 320 -6.56 -1.38 -28.19
CA GLY A 320 -6.37 -1.11 -29.63
C GLY A 320 -4.96 -0.69 -30.06
N ALA A 321 -4.03 -0.44 -29.14
CA ALA A 321 -2.66 0.01 -29.45
C ALA A 321 -1.64 -0.99 -28.92
N THR A 322 -0.69 -1.40 -29.76
CA THR A 322 0.39 -2.31 -29.40
C THR A 322 1.23 -1.74 -28.26
N SER A 323 1.01 -2.30 -27.06
CA SER A 323 1.85 -2.29 -25.86
C SER A 323 1.72 -1.12 -24.87
N PRO A 324 0.86 -1.24 -23.83
CA PRO A 324 1.09 -0.53 -22.57
C PRO A 324 2.15 -1.26 -21.73
N THR A 325 3.12 -0.51 -21.24
CA THR A 325 4.30 -0.98 -20.49
C THR A 325 3.92 -1.69 -19.19
N THR A 326 4.53 -2.85 -18.93
CA THR A 326 4.53 -3.55 -17.62
C THR A 326 4.99 -2.67 -16.45
N ALA A 327 5.65 -1.55 -16.76
CA ALA A 327 5.98 -0.47 -15.82
C ALA A 327 4.76 0.12 -15.09
N GLY A 328 3.57 0.19 -15.72
CA GLY A 328 2.36 0.68 -15.06
C GLY A 328 1.83 -0.26 -13.99
N ALA A 329 1.81 -1.58 -14.24
CA ALA A 329 1.35 -2.58 -13.28
C ALA A 329 2.32 -2.73 -12.08
N VAL A 330 3.62 -2.68 -12.32
CA VAL A 330 4.65 -2.67 -11.25
C VAL A 330 4.61 -1.34 -10.48
N GLY A 331 4.40 -0.22 -11.17
CA GLY A 331 4.24 1.11 -10.55
C GLY A 331 2.97 1.28 -9.73
N LEU A 332 1.94 0.45 -9.95
CA LEU A 332 0.72 0.38 -9.13
C LEU A 332 0.82 -0.60 -7.97
N ALA A 333 1.64 -1.65 -8.08
CA ALA A 333 1.85 -2.64 -7.03
C ALA A 333 2.89 -2.19 -5.98
N ALA A 334 3.95 -1.50 -6.41
CA ALA A 334 5.00 -1.00 -5.51
C ALA A 334 4.53 -0.04 -4.39
N PRO A 335 3.53 0.86 -4.59
CA PRO A 335 3.06 1.78 -3.56
C PRO A 335 2.07 1.17 -2.55
N GLN A 336 1.61 -0.08 -2.75
CA GLN A 336 0.56 -0.71 -1.93
C GLN A 336 1.07 -1.32 -0.63
N ALA A 337 2.38 -1.23 -0.36
CA ALA A 337 2.95 -1.62 0.92
C ALA A 337 2.67 -0.51 1.96
N CYS A 338 1.41 -0.31 2.34
CA CYS A 338 1.06 0.56 3.47
C CYS A 338 1.51 -0.07 4.79
N CYS A 339 1.56 0.73 5.86
CA CYS A 339 1.81 0.22 7.22
C CYS A 339 0.88 -0.94 7.63
N CYS A 340 -0.33 -0.94 7.08
CA CYS A 340 -1.34 -1.98 7.20
C CYS A 340 -1.00 -3.30 6.48
N CYS A 341 -0.03 -3.33 5.57
CA CYS A 341 0.50 -4.58 4.99
C CYS A 341 1.61 -5.19 5.87
N GLY A 342 2.12 -4.43 6.86
CA GLY A 342 3.14 -4.88 7.81
C GLY A 342 2.74 -6.13 8.57
N PRO A 343 1.55 -6.21 9.20
CA PRO A 343 1.05 -7.41 9.86
C PRO A 343 1.02 -8.63 8.94
N LEU A 344 0.56 -8.47 7.69
CA LEU A 344 0.57 -9.55 6.71
C LEU A 344 2.01 -10.00 6.38
N LEU A 345 2.94 -9.06 6.14
CA LEU A 345 4.34 -9.37 5.83
C LEU A 345 5.06 -10.03 7.01
N SER A 346 4.84 -9.55 8.24
CA SER A 346 5.40 -10.17 9.43
C SER A 346 4.86 -11.58 9.61
N GLN A 347 3.60 -11.84 9.29
CA GLN A 347 3.06 -13.19 9.44
C GLN A 347 3.47 -14.11 8.30
N LEU A 348 3.65 -13.59 7.09
CA LEU A 348 4.35 -14.33 6.05
C LEU A 348 5.77 -14.69 6.50
N ALA A 349 6.45 -13.78 7.21
CA ALA A 349 7.73 -14.08 7.84
C ALA A 349 7.59 -15.12 8.98
N ILE A 350 6.54 -15.09 9.81
CA ILE A 350 6.30 -16.14 10.83
C ILE A 350 6.15 -17.51 10.15
N VAL A 351 5.37 -17.58 9.08
CA VAL A 351 5.09 -18.86 8.40
C VAL A 351 6.29 -19.36 7.60
N THR A 352 7.16 -18.47 7.10
CA THR A 352 8.31 -18.85 6.26
C THR A 352 9.63 -18.98 7.01
N LEU A 353 9.87 -18.14 8.03
CA LEU A 353 11.12 -18.03 8.79
C LEU A 353 10.97 -18.49 10.24
N GLY A 354 9.74 -18.74 10.70
CA GLY A 354 9.41 -19.12 12.08
C GLY A 354 9.10 -17.92 13.00
N PRO A 355 8.42 -18.14 14.13
CA PRO A 355 7.97 -17.09 15.05
C PRO A 355 9.11 -16.19 15.58
N SER A 356 10.28 -16.78 15.82
CA SER A 356 11.45 -16.12 16.41
C SER A 356 12.04 -15.01 15.54
N ALA A 357 11.95 -15.13 14.21
CA ALA A 357 12.47 -14.14 13.27
C ALA A 357 11.47 -13.01 12.97
N ALA A 358 10.19 -13.23 13.26
CA ALA A 358 9.12 -12.38 12.78
C ALA A 358 8.44 -11.51 13.85
N ALA A 359 8.58 -11.86 15.13
CA ALA A 359 8.22 -10.98 16.26
C ALA A 359 8.83 -9.56 16.15
N PRO A 360 10.14 -9.38 15.86
CA PRO A 360 10.71 -8.04 15.70
C PRO A 360 10.16 -7.29 14.48
N ILE A 361 9.83 -8.01 13.39
CA ILE A 361 9.22 -7.40 12.19
C ILE A 361 7.79 -6.95 12.51
N TYR A 362 7.02 -7.76 13.24
CA TYR A 362 5.68 -7.40 13.66
C TYR A 362 5.69 -6.12 14.51
N LEU A 363 6.56 -6.02 15.51
CA LEU A 363 6.68 -4.83 16.37
C LEU A 363 7.08 -3.55 15.62
N LEU A 364 7.73 -3.65 14.45
CA LEU A 364 8.01 -2.50 13.59
C LEU A 364 6.76 -1.93 12.91
N PHE A 365 5.67 -2.71 12.82
CA PHE A 365 4.45 -2.35 12.11
C PHE A 365 3.17 -2.38 12.97
N ALA A 366 3.22 -3.01 14.13
CA ALA A 366 2.07 -3.23 15.02
C ALA A 366 1.43 -1.91 15.48
N ASP A 367 2.25 -0.90 15.73
CA ASP A 367 1.78 0.42 16.11
C ASP A 367 1.68 1.35 14.89
N PRO A 368 0.53 1.97 14.60
CA PRO A 368 0.43 3.01 13.57
C PRO A 368 1.21 4.29 13.95
N SER A 369 1.62 4.42 15.23
CA SER A 369 2.57 5.42 15.74
C SER A 369 4.04 4.96 15.69
N SER A 370 4.31 3.75 15.19
CA SER A 370 5.69 3.28 14.96
C SER A 370 6.38 4.15 13.89
N SER A 371 7.70 4.33 14.02
CA SER A 371 8.46 5.16 13.09
C SER A 371 8.42 4.61 11.67
N ILE A 372 8.42 3.28 11.55
CA ILE A 372 8.39 2.62 10.26
C ILE A 372 6.98 2.67 9.67
N GLY A 373 5.94 2.37 10.47
CA GLY A 373 4.55 2.48 10.02
C GLY A 373 4.20 3.88 9.50
N SER A 374 4.58 4.94 10.21
CA SER A 374 4.31 6.31 9.78
C SER A 374 5.04 6.69 8.48
N LEU A 375 6.30 6.26 8.30
CA LEU A 375 7.05 6.45 7.05
C LEU A 375 6.42 5.71 5.87
N PHE A 376 6.03 4.45 6.05
CA PHE A 376 5.36 3.67 5.00
C PHE A 376 4.03 4.29 4.61
N PHE A 377 3.25 4.77 5.59
CA PHE A 377 2.01 5.49 5.34
C PHE A 377 2.27 6.75 4.49
N VAL A 378 3.19 7.60 4.93
CA VAL A 378 3.55 8.84 4.24
C VAL A 378 4.07 8.58 2.83
N ALA A 379 4.96 7.59 2.67
CA ALA A 379 5.48 7.19 1.37
C ALA A 379 4.37 6.67 0.45
N SER A 380 3.46 5.84 0.97
CA SER A 380 2.33 5.31 0.20
C SER A 380 1.42 6.46 -0.27
N VAL A 381 1.05 7.39 0.61
CA VAL A 381 0.24 8.56 0.25
C VAL A 381 0.95 9.42 -0.80
N ALA A 382 2.24 9.70 -0.61
CA ALA A 382 3.03 10.52 -1.54
C ALA A 382 3.13 9.87 -2.93
N ILE A 383 3.40 8.56 -2.99
CA ILE A 383 3.54 7.83 -4.26
C ILE A 383 2.17 7.66 -4.93
N LEU A 384 1.11 7.30 -4.20
CA LEU A 384 -0.23 7.15 -4.77
C LEU A 384 -0.81 8.48 -5.26
N ALA A 385 -0.58 9.58 -4.54
CA ALA A 385 -0.99 10.90 -5.03
C ALA A 385 -0.11 11.35 -6.21
N GLY A 386 1.21 11.13 -6.13
CA GLY A 386 2.17 11.50 -7.17
C GLY A 386 1.95 10.75 -8.48
N THR A 387 1.59 9.47 -8.43
CA THR A 387 1.25 8.65 -9.62
C THR A 387 -0.01 9.16 -10.32
N LEU A 388 -1.03 9.59 -9.58
CA LEU A 388 -2.23 10.22 -10.15
C LEU A 388 -1.91 11.56 -10.83
N VAL A 389 -1.10 12.40 -10.19
CA VAL A 389 -0.64 13.67 -10.78
C VAL A 389 0.20 13.44 -12.03
N TYR A 390 1.14 12.49 -11.97
CA TYR A 390 1.98 12.13 -13.10
C TYR A 390 1.17 11.59 -14.29
N ALA A 391 0.17 10.74 -14.01
CA ALA A 391 -0.76 10.27 -15.04
C ALA A 391 -1.48 11.44 -15.72
N ALA A 392 -1.89 12.46 -14.97
CA ALA A 392 -2.54 13.65 -15.52
C ALA A 392 -1.62 14.51 -16.40
N GLU A 393 -0.37 14.68 -16.01
CA GLU A 393 0.62 15.39 -16.84
C GLU A 393 0.92 14.66 -18.15
N SER A 394 1.02 13.32 -18.08
CA SER A 394 1.27 12.50 -19.26
C SER A 394 0.14 12.59 -20.28
N THR A 395 -1.12 12.65 -19.83
CA THR A 395 -2.27 12.85 -20.71
C THR A 395 -2.32 14.25 -21.31
N ALA A 396 -1.96 15.29 -20.55
CA ALA A 396 -1.95 16.67 -21.05
C ALA A 396 -0.86 16.91 -22.09
N SER A 397 0.29 16.23 -21.95
CA SER A 397 1.42 16.34 -22.88
C SER A 397 1.26 15.50 -24.16
N ALA A 398 0.30 14.57 -24.18
CA ALA A 398 -0.08 13.83 -25.39
C ALA A 398 -0.97 14.65 -26.34
N GLU A 399 -1.44 15.82 -25.90
CA GLU A 399 -2.32 16.71 -26.67
C GLU A 399 -1.63 18.02 -27.10
N PRO A 400 -0.54 17.95 -27.90
CA PRO A 400 -0.32 19.01 -28.89
C PRO A 400 0.41 18.53 -30.17
N GLU A 401 -0.29 17.93 -31.15
CA GLU A 401 0.08 17.98 -32.58
C GLU A 401 -1.01 17.37 -33.50
N GLN A 402 -2.23 17.92 -33.48
CA GLN A 402 -3.23 17.60 -34.51
C GLN A 402 -3.64 18.84 -35.30
N CYS A 403 -3.10 18.89 -36.52
CA CYS A 403 -3.58 19.57 -37.74
C CYS A 403 -3.53 21.10 -37.79
N VAL A 404 -2.33 21.65 -38.02
CA VAL A 404 -2.21 22.78 -38.96
C VAL A 404 -2.33 22.19 -40.37
N VAL A 405 -3.51 22.33 -40.98
CA VAL A 405 -3.69 22.08 -42.41
C VAL A 405 -3.05 23.27 -43.15
N PRO A 406 -2.02 23.07 -43.99
CA PRO A 406 -1.57 24.15 -44.86
C PRO A 406 -2.66 24.44 -45.90
N ALA A 407 -3.07 25.70 -45.98
CA ALA A 407 -3.95 26.23 -47.02
C ALA A 407 -3.22 26.35 -48.36
#